data_AF-A0A061N7A9-F1
#
_entry.id   AF-A0A061N7A9-F1
#
_cell.length_a   1.000
_cell.length_b   1.000
_cell.length_c   1.000
_cell.angle_alpha   90.00
_cell.angle_beta   90.00
_cell.angle_gamma   90.00
#
_symmetry.space_group_name_H-M   'P 1'
#
loop_
_entity.id
_entity.type
_entity.pdbx_description
1 polymer ?
#
loop_
_entity_poly.entity_id
_entity_poly.type
_entity_poly.pdbx_seq_one_letter_code
_entity_poly.pdbx_strand_id
1 'polypeptide(L)'
;MITTQDYTYLERCVELAAIALEEGNEPFGSVLVSEGGDILFEDYNKISSGDPTKHPEFAIAQFASIHLSESERHHATVYTSGEHCPMCASAHGLAGLGRIVYASSSAQLREWRKEWGQKASNLKR
;
A
#
# COMPACT_ATOMS: atom_id res chain seq x y z
N MET A 1 1.58 6.99 17.02
CA MET A 1 2.59 8.01 16.64
C MET A 1 3.57 7.34 15.71
N ILE A 2 3.95 7.98 14.60
CA ILE A 2 4.94 7.43 13.65
C ILE A 2 6.32 7.45 14.32
N THR A 3 7.04 6.34 14.23
CA THR A 3 8.40 6.21 14.78
C THR A 3 9.47 6.52 13.73
N THR A 4 10.72 6.70 14.14
CA THR A 4 11.85 6.83 13.19
C THR A 4 11.97 5.61 12.28
N GLN A 5 11.71 4.41 12.80
CA GLN A 5 11.73 3.18 12.01
C GLN A 5 10.61 3.19 10.95
N ASP A 6 9.44 3.72 11.30
CA ASP A 6 8.31 3.85 10.38
C ASP A 6 8.68 4.74 9.19
N TYR A 7 9.45 5.82 9.43
CA TYR A 7 9.93 6.69 8.35
C TYR A 7 10.81 5.95 7.35
N THR A 8 11.72 5.08 7.80
CA THR A 8 12.58 4.29 6.89
C THR A 8 11.77 3.39 5.96
N TYR A 9 10.73 2.72 6.46
CA TYR A 9 9.87 1.90 5.60
C TYR A 9 8.97 2.74 4.70
N LEU A 10 8.52 3.92 5.14
CA LEU A 10 7.77 4.85 4.30
C LEU A 10 8.62 5.46 3.18
N GLU A 11 9.89 5.77 3.43
CA GLU A 11 10.86 6.19 2.41
C GLU A 11 10.99 5.10 1.34
N ARG A 12 11.14 3.84 1.77
CA ARG A 12 11.15 2.70 0.84
C ARG A 12 9.87 2.58 0.01
N CYS A 13 8.71 2.84 0.61
CA CYS A 13 7.44 2.87 -0.14
C CYS A 13 7.41 3.98 -1.20
N VAL A 14 8.04 5.14 -0.93
CA VAL A 14 8.16 6.24 -1.89
C VAL A 14 9.12 5.89 -3.03
N GLU A 15 10.23 5.20 -2.75
CA GLU A 15 11.12 4.67 -3.79
C GLU A 15 10.38 3.70 -4.73
N LEU A 16 9.61 2.76 -4.16
CA LEU A 16 8.77 1.82 -4.92
C LEU A 16 7.72 2.55 -5.77
N ALA A 17 7.11 3.61 -5.24
CA ALA A 17 6.19 4.46 -5.98
C ALA A 17 6.87 5.21 -7.16
N ALA A 18 8.14 5.61 -7.01
CA ALA A 18 8.91 6.20 -8.09
C ALA A 18 9.20 5.19 -9.21
N ILE A 19 9.58 3.95 -8.85
CA ILE A 19 9.74 2.85 -9.81
C ILE A 19 8.45 2.60 -10.60
N ALA A 20 7.30 2.56 -9.90
CA ALA A 20 6.00 2.39 -10.55
C ALA A 20 5.77 3.45 -11.63
N LEU A 21 6.08 4.71 -11.32
CA LEU A 21 5.93 5.83 -12.24
C LEU A 21 6.86 5.71 -13.46
N GLU A 22 8.12 5.33 -13.25
CA GLU A 22 9.09 5.09 -14.33
C GLU A 22 8.62 3.98 -15.29
N GLU A 23 7.90 2.98 -14.77
CA GLU A 23 7.30 1.89 -15.54
C GLU A 23 5.90 2.23 -16.11
N GLY A 24 5.45 3.47 -15.99
CA GLY A 24 4.18 3.95 -16.55
C GLY A 24 2.92 3.58 -15.74
N ASN A 25 3.08 3.26 -14.46
CA ASN A 25 1.98 3.00 -13.53
C ASN A 25 1.64 4.24 -12.67
N GLU A 26 0.52 4.20 -11.95
CA GLU A 26 0.29 5.20 -10.89
C GLU A 26 1.26 4.99 -9.70
N PRO A 27 1.76 6.06 -9.06
CA PRO A 27 2.88 6.01 -8.13
C PRO A 27 2.48 5.51 -6.72
N PHE A 28 2.24 4.20 -6.59
CA PHE A 28 1.97 3.55 -5.31
C PHE A 28 2.93 2.40 -5.05
N GLY A 29 3.49 2.37 -3.84
CA GLY A 29 4.43 1.36 -3.38
C GLY A 29 4.11 0.94 -1.94
N SER A 30 4.34 -0.32 -1.61
CA SER A 30 4.06 -0.87 -0.27
C SER A 30 5.07 -1.94 0.14
N VAL A 31 5.26 -2.03 1.46
CA VAL A 31 6.18 -2.97 2.10
C VAL A 31 5.46 -3.68 3.24
N LEU A 32 5.56 -5.01 3.28
CA LEU A 32 5.13 -5.83 4.41
C LEU A 32 6.35 -6.14 5.30
N VAL A 33 6.25 -5.79 6.58
CA VAL A 33 7.33 -5.94 7.55
C VAL A 33 6.87 -6.84 8.69
N SER A 34 7.72 -7.78 9.10
CA SER A 34 7.50 -8.67 10.24
C SER A 34 7.51 -7.90 11.58
N GLU A 35 7.06 -8.54 12.66
CA GLU A 35 7.19 -7.99 14.01
C GLU A 35 8.65 -7.69 14.39
N GLY A 36 9.59 -8.51 13.90
CA GLY A 36 11.03 -8.36 14.13
C GLY A 36 11.69 -7.24 13.31
N GLY A 37 10.97 -6.65 12.36
CA GLY A 37 11.51 -5.61 11.47
C GLY A 37 12.08 -6.14 10.14
N ASP A 38 11.86 -7.40 9.79
CA ASP A 38 12.29 -7.93 8.50
C ASP A 38 11.31 -7.56 7.39
N ILE A 39 11.81 -7.12 6.24
CA ILE A 39 10.98 -6.95 5.05
C ILE A 39 10.65 -8.34 4.50
N LEU A 40 9.37 -8.69 4.53
CA LEU A 40 8.85 -9.98 4.06
C LEU A 40 8.45 -9.94 2.59
N PHE A 41 7.93 -8.79 2.14
CA PHE A 41 7.47 -8.59 0.78
C PHE A 41 7.45 -7.11 0.42
N GLU A 42 7.81 -6.79 -0.82
CA GLU A 42 7.73 -5.45 -1.39
C GLU A 42 7.01 -5.51 -2.72
N ASP A 43 6.17 -4.53 -2.98
CA ASP A 43 5.56 -4.40 -4.30
C ASP A 43 5.22 -2.95 -4.63
N TYR A 44 4.94 -2.72 -5.90
CA TYR A 44 4.47 -1.46 -6.42
C TYR A 44 3.36 -1.67 -7.46
N ASN A 45 2.68 -0.59 -7.81
CA ASN A 45 1.52 -0.65 -8.68
C ASN A 45 1.88 -1.14 -10.09
N LYS A 46 1.09 -2.07 -10.64
CA LYS A 46 1.34 -2.71 -11.96
C LYS A 46 0.14 -2.65 -12.92
N ILE A 47 -0.69 -1.62 -12.76
CA ILE A 47 -1.94 -1.45 -13.52
C ILE A 47 -1.73 -1.22 -15.02
N SER A 48 -0.55 -0.78 -15.46
CA SER A 48 -0.20 -0.58 -16.88
C SER A 48 -0.28 -1.89 -17.68
N SER A 49 -0.24 -3.04 -17.00
CA SER A 49 -0.48 -4.36 -17.58
C SER A 49 -1.94 -4.64 -17.98
N GLY A 50 -2.85 -3.68 -17.80
CA GLY A 50 -4.26 -3.77 -18.21
C GLY A 50 -5.22 -4.25 -17.12
N ASP A 51 -4.70 -4.65 -15.96
CA ASP A 51 -5.49 -5.04 -14.80
C ASP A 51 -5.47 -3.92 -13.73
N PRO A 52 -6.58 -3.20 -13.53
CA PRO A 52 -6.65 -2.09 -12.59
C PRO A 52 -6.63 -2.53 -11.12
N THR A 53 -6.61 -3.83 -10.82
CA THR A 53 -6.61 -4.35 -9.44
C THR A 53 -5.21 -4.66 -8.91
N LYS A 54 -4.16 -4.54 -9.74
CA LYS A 54 -2.77 -4.82 -9.38
C LYS A 54 -2.11 -3.74 -8.52
N HIS A 55 -2.72 -3.51 -7.36
CA HIS A 55 -2.22 -2.66 -6.31
C HIS A 55 -1.27 -3.44 -5.39
N PRO A 56 -0.19 -2.82 -4.89
CA PRO A 56 0.80 -3.51 -4.08
C PRO A 56 0.25 -4.00 -2.74
N GLU A 57 -0.69 -3.28 -2.13
CA GLU A 57 -1.35 -3.70 -0.88
C GLU A 57 -2.20 -4.96 -1.08
N PHE A 58 -2.84 -5.09 -2.24
CA PHE A 58 -3.62 -6.27 -2.58
C PHE A 58 -2.72 -7.48 -2.83
N ALA A 59 -1.57 -7.27 -3.47
CA ALA A 59 -0.53 -8.29 -3.61
C ALA A 59 0.01 -8.74 -2.24
N ILE A 60 0.26 -7.81 -1.32
CA ILE A 60 0.64 -8.10 0.07
C ILE A 60 -0.39 -8.98 0.77
N ALA A 61 -1.68 -8.65 0.68
CA ALA A 61 -2.74 -9.45 1.32
C ALA A 61 -2.80 -10.88 0.79
N GLN A 62 -2.63 -11.06 -0.52
CA GLN A 62 -2.56 -12.38 -1.15
C GLN A 62 -1.31 -13.15 -0.72
N PHE A 63 -0.13 -12.51 -0.79
CA PHE A 63 1.14 -13.09 -0.36
C PHE A 63 1.05 -13.55 1.11
N ALA A 64 0.63 -12.67 2.01
CA ALA A 64 0.52 -12.95 3.43
C ALA A 64 -0.39 -14.15 3.70
N SER A 65 -1.54 -14.23 3.02
CA SER A 65 -2.51 -15.33 3.19
C SER A 65 -2.00 -16.70 2.75
N ILE A 66 -0.99 -16.74 1.87
CA ILE A 66 -0.39 -17.99 1.37
C ILE A 66 0.85 -18.38 2.18
N HIS A 67 1.64 -17.38 2.62
CA HIS A 67 2.99 -17.60 3.11
C HIS A 67 3.17 -17.41 4.61
N LEU A 68 2.24 -16.76 5.30
CA LEU A 68 2.35 -16.45 6.72
C LEU A 68 1.25 -17.13 7.53
N SER A 69 1.61 -17.55 8.74
CA SER A 69 0.63 -17.98 9.74
C SER A 69 -0.27 -16.81 10.17
N GLU A 70 -1.43 -17.13 10.75
CA GLU A 70 -2.34 -16.12 11.30
C GLU A 70 -1.65 -15.22 12.34
N SER A 71 -0.81 -15.81 13.21
CA SER A 71 -0.05 -15.05 14.20
C SER A 71 0.95 -14.09 13.56
N GLU A 72 1.69 -14.52 12.54
CA GLU A 72 2.64 -13.65 11.84
C GLU A 72 1.92 -12.49 11.13
N ARG A 73 0.78 -12.75 10.48
CA ARG A 73 -0.02 -11.71 9.81
C ARG A 73 -0.51 -10.66 10.79
N HIS A 74 -1.03 -11.09 11.95
CA HIS A 74 -1.56 -10.20 12.97
C HIS A 74 -0.50 -9.23 13.54
N HIS A 75 0.75 -9.70 13.68
CA HIS A 75 1.84 -8.88 14.23
C HIS A 75 2.66 -8.15 13.15
N ALA A 76 2.45 -8.46 11.87
CA ALA A 76 3.07 -7.74 10.77
C ALA A 76 2.50 -6.32 10.61
N THR A 77 3.30 -5.44 10.03
CA THR A 77 2.90 -4.08 9.64
C THR A 77 3.02 -3.90 8.14
N VAL A 78 2.00 -3.31 7.52
CA VAL A 78 2.03 -2.86 6.13
C VAL A 78 2.32 -1.37 6.09
N TYR A 79 3.42 -1.00 5.45
CA TYR A 79 3.76 0.38 5.11
C TYR A 79 3.34 0.65 3.66
N THR A 80 2.82 1.84 3.38
CA THR A 80 2.42 2.23 2.02
C THR A 80 2.61 3.72 1.77
N SER A 81 2.89 4.10 0.52
CA SER A 81 3.01 5.51 0.14
C SER A 81 1.65 6.25 0.18
N GLY A 82 0.55 5.53 -0.03
CA GLY A 82 -0.81 6.06 0.01
C GLY A 82 -1.75 5.18 0.83
N GLU A 83 -2.65 5.79 1.61
CA GLU A 83 -3.67 5.07 2.36
C GLU A 83 -4.46 4.10 1.46
N HIS A 84 -4.70 2.89 1.97
CA HIS A 84 -5.38 1.83 1.24
C HIS A 84 -6.72 2.29 0.67
N CYS A 85 -6.97 1.97 -0.60
CA CYS A 85 -8.32 2.09 -1.17
C CYS A 85 -9.27 1.05 -0.54
N PRO A 86 -10.60 1.16 -0.73
CA PRO A 86 -11.56 0.22 -0.13
C PRO A 86 -11.30 -1.26 -0.46
N MET A 87 -10.82 -1.56 -1.67
CA MET A 87 -10.45 -2.92 -2.08
C MET A 87 -9.27 -3.44 -1.24
N CYS A 88 -8.18 -2.68 -1.17
CA CYS A 88 -6.97 -3.06 -0.44
C CYS A 88 -7.23 -3.13 1.08
N ALA A 89 -7.98 -2.18 1.64
CA ALA A 89 -8.33 -2.19 3.06
C ALA A 89 -9.18 -3.42 3.44
N SER A 90 -10.12 -3.81 2.57
CA SER A 90 -10.92 -5.02 2.78
C SER A 90 -10.08 -6.28 2.67
N ALA A 91 -9.19 -6.37 1.67
CA ALA A 91 -8.29 -7.50 1.52
C ALA A 91 -7.32 -7.65 2.70
N HIS A 92 -6.78 -6.54 3.21
CA HIS A 92 -5.94 -6.50 4.41
C HIS A 92 -6.67 -7.06 5.64
N GLY A 93 -7.90 -6.60 5.88
CA GLY A 93 -8.73 -7.08 6.98
C GLY A 93 -9.10 -8.56 6.87
N LEU A 94 -9.47 -9.01 5.66
CA LEU A 94 -9.78 -10.43 5.39
C LEU A 94 -8.54 -11.34 5.54
N ALA A 95 -7.36 -10.82 5.21
CA ALA A 95 -6.10 -11.51 5.41
C ALA A 95 -5.65 -11.52 6.89
N GLY A 96 -6.33 -10.82 7.79
CA GLY A 96 -5.94 -10.75 9.20
C GLY A 96 -4.58 -10.06 9.43
N LEU A 97 -4.21 -9.14 8.54
CA LEU A 97 -2.98 -8.36 8.67
C LEU A 97 -3.11 -7.29 9.78
N GLY A 98 -2.00 -7.01 10.45
CA GLY A 98 -1.92 -6.07 11.56
C GLY A 98 -1.95 -4.58 11.16
N ARG A 99 -0.98 -3.82 11.65
CA ARG A 99 -0.95 -2.36 11.56
C ARG A 99 -0.79 -1.88 10.11
N ILE A 100 -1.45 -0.78 9.75
CA ILE A 100 -1.18 -0.02 8.51
C ILE A 100 -0.52 1.30 8.88
N VAL A 101 0.52 1.67 8.15
CA VAL A 101 1.15 3.00 8.20
C VAL A 101 1.24 3.55 6.79
N TYR A 102 0.74 4.77 6.59
CA TYR A 102 0.74 5.41 5.27
C TYR A 102 1.43 6.78 5.30
N ALA A 103 2.14 7.13 4.22
CA ALA A 103 2.80 8.44 4.09
C ALA A 103 1.79 9.56 3.75
N SER A 104 0.78 9.25 2.93
CA SER A 104 -0.27 10.20 2.56
C SER A 104 -1.66 9.57 2.70
N SER A 105 -2.59 10.35 3.24
CA SER A 105 -3.99 9.91 3.37
C SER A 105 -4.74 10.00 2.04
N SER A 106 -5.79 9.19 1.91
CA SER A 106 -6.74 9.30 0.81
C SER A 106 -7.43 10.66 0.80
N ALA A 107 -7.51 11.35 1.94
CA ALA A 107 -8.03 12.72 2.03
C ALA A 107 -7.11 13.73 1.34
N GLN A 108 -5.81 13.66 1.60
CA GLN A 108 -4.80 14.48 0.92
C GLN A 108 -4.82 14.22 -0.59
N LEU A 109 -4.82 12.96 -1.02
CA LEU A 109 -4.88 12.62 -2.45
C LEU A 109 -6.12 13.21 -3.14
N ARG A 110 -7.28 13.21 -2.48
CA ARG A 110 -8.49 13.81 -3.04
C ARG A 110 -8.38 15.33 -3.19
N GLU A 111 -7.81 16.01 -2.21
CA GLU A 111 -7.64 17.46 -2.29
C GLU A 111 -6.66 17.83 -3.41
N TRP A 112 -5.51 17.15 -3.49
CA TRP A 112 -4.53 17.39 -4.55
C TRP A 112 -5.10 17.13 -5.96
N ARG A 113 -5.86 16.04 -6.15
CA ARG A 113 -6.52 15.78 -7.44
C ARG A 113 -7.48 16.90 -7.84
N LYS A 114 -8.20 17.49 -6.88
CA LYS A 114 -9.07 18.65 -7.11
C LYS A 114 -8.27 19.90 -7.46
N GLU A 115 -7.18 20.18 -6.74
CA GLU A 115 -6.26 21.29 -7.04
C GLU A 115 -5.65 21.18 -8.45
N TRP A 116 -5.35 19.95 -8.90
CA TRP A 116 -4.83 19.67 -10.24
C TRP A 116 -5.91 19.63 -11.34
N GLY A 117 -7.17 19.89 -11.00
CA GLY A 117 -8.27 19.86 -11.97
C GLY A 117 -8.59 18.47 -12.52
N GLN A 118 -8.19 17.40 -11.85
CA GLN A 118 -8.55 16.03 -12.23
C GLN A 118 -10.02 15.74 -11.90
N LYS A 119 -10.69 14.96 -12.75
CA LYS A 119 -12.04 14.49 -12.49
C LYS A 119 -12.08 13.57 -11.27
N ALA A 120 -13.16 13.69 -10.49
CA ALA A 120 -13.42 12.78 -9.39
C ALA A 120 -13.51 11.33 -9.87
N SER A 121 -13.12 10.40 -9.00
CA SER A 121 -13.27 8.96 -9.23
C SER A 121 -14.73 8.59 -9.52
N ASN A 122 -14.92 7.59 -10.39
CA ASN A 122 -16.24 7.05 -10.71
C ASN A 122 -16.85 6.21 -9.56
N LEU A 123 -16.06 5.85 -8.54
CA LEU A 123 -16.57 5.19 -7.33
C LEU A 123 -17.42 6.16 -6.53
N LYS A 124 -18.74 5.97 -6.60
CA LYS A 124 -19.70 6.63 -5.71
C LYS A 124 -19.53 6.06 -4.30
N ARG A 125 -19.37 6.95 -3.32
CA ARG A 125 -19.32 6.60 -1.89
C ARG A 125 -20.71 6.38 -1.35
#